data_AF-A0A7V5FSK0-F1
#
_entry.id   AF-A0A7V5FSK0-F1
#
_cell.length_a   1.000
_cell.length_b   1.000
_cell.length_c   1.000
_cell.angle_alpha   90.00
_cell.angle_beta   90.00
_cell.angle_gamma   90.00
#
_symmetry.space_group_name_H-M   'P 1'
#
loop_
_entity.id
_entity.type
_entity.pdbx_description
1 polymer ?
#
loop_
_entity_poly.entity_id
_entity_poly.type
_entity_poly.pdbx_seq_one_letter_code
_entity_poly.pdbx_strand_id
1 'polypeptide(L)'
;MPNNQIEDELAGLEACAEQKEDYVDFDPADYVDNPVALARMKAQIKQVDLARHMRVTQSYISKLEHADQVSDEALQKVKAALQELRKR
;
A
#
# COMPACT_ATOMS: atom_id res chain seq x y z
N MET A 1 -51.82 -4.28 -15.69
CA MET A 1 -50.47 -4.78 -15.41
C MET A 1 -49.47 -3.64 -15.67
N PRO A 2 -48.99 -2.92 -14.64
CA PRO A 2 -47.90 -1.96 -14.80
C PRO A 2 -46.61 -2.60 -14.27
N ASN A 3 -45.94 -3.42 -15.09
CA ASN A 3 -44.72 -4.14 -14.68
C ASN A 3 -43.48 -3.78 -15.52
N ASN A 4 -43.65 -3.07 -16.63
CA ASN A 4 -42.55 -2.75 -17.56
C ASN A 4 -41.62 -1.63 -17.10
N GLN A 5 -42.00 -0.80 -16.12
CA GLN A 5 -41.17 0.33 -15.69
C GLN A 5 -40.04 -0.08 -14.73
N ILE A 6 -40.23 -1.18 -14.00
CA ILE A 6 -39.25 -1.69 -13.03
C ILE A 6 -38.14 -2.46 -13.75
N GLU A 7 -38.47 -3.12 -14.86
CA GLU A 7 -37.52 -3.91 -15.68
C GLU A 7 -36.48 -3.00 -16.35
N ASP A 8 -36.89 -1.82 -16.85
CA ASP A 8 -35.97 -0.83 -17.46
C ASP A 8 -35.03 -0.18 -16.42
N GLU A 9 -35.45 0.02 -15.18
CA GLU A 9 -34.60 0.55 -14.10
C GLU A 9 -33.53 -0.47 -13.65
N LEU A 10 -33.86 -1.77 -13.64
CA LEU A 10 -32.91 -2.84 -13.35
C LEU A 10 -31.82 -2.98 -14.43
N ALA A 11 -32.18 -2.84 -15.71
CA ALA A 11 -31.22 -2.88 -16.81
C ALA A 11 -30.19 -1.73 -16.77
N GLY A 12 -30.60 -0.54 -16.32
CA GLY A 12 -29.69 0.60 -16.12
C GLY A 12 -28.71 0.43 -14.95
N LEU A 13 -29.09 -0.33 -13.93
CA LEU A 13 -28.23 -0.68 -12.78
C LEU A 13 -27.21 -1.78 -13.14
N GLU A 14 -27.62 -2.75 -13.96
CA GLU A 14 -26.73 -3.82 -14.46
C GLU A 14 -25.60 -3.27 -15.35
N ALA A 15 -25.90 -2.26 -16.19
CA ALA A 15 -24.88 -1.59 -17.01
C ALA A 15 -23.81 -0.82 -16.19
N CYS A 16 -24.10 -0.45 -14.94
CA CYS A 16 -23.10 0.10 -14.01
C CYS A 16 -22.27 -1.00 -13.34
N ALA A 17 -22.82 -2.22 -13.22
CA ALA A 17 -22.16 -3.37 -12.60
C ALA A 17 -21.19 -4.10 -13.55
N GLU A 18 -21.39 -3.95 -14.87
CA GLU A 18 -20.49 -4.49 -15.90
C GLU A 18 -19.20 -3.66 -16.09
N GLN A 19 -19.13 -2.45 -15.52
CA GLN A 19 -17.90 -1.63 -15.51
C GLN A 19 -16.87 -2.09 -14.45
N LYS A 20 -16.77 -3.40 -14.22
CA LYS A 20 -15.67 -3.99 -13.44
C LYS A 20 -14.35 -4.03 -14.20
N GLU A 21 -14.35 -3.71 -15.49
CA GLU A 21 -13.18 -3.92 -16.35
C GLU A 21 -12.06 -2.89 -16.15
N ASP A 22 -12.31 -1.77 -15.49
CA ASP A 22 -11.30 -0.72 -15.27
C ASP A 22 -10.74 -0.65 -13.84
N TYR A 23 -11.16 -1.54 -12.93
CA TYR A 23 -10.61 -1.57 -11.57
C TYR A 23 -9.30 -2.38 -11.54
N VAL A 24 -8.18 -1.70 -11.25
CA VAL A 24 -6.87 -2.32 -11.07
C VAL A 24 -6.47 -2.24 -9.60
N ASP A 25 -6.00 -3.36 -9.05
CA ASP A 25 -5.46 -3.41 -7.69
C ASP A 25 -4.23 -2.50 -7.55
N PHE A 26 -4.17 -1.76 -6.44
CA PHE A 26 -3.01 -0.91 -6.14
C PHE A 26 -1.84 -1.76 -5.59
N ASP A 27 -0.79 -1.99 -6.40
CA ASP A 27 0.50 -2.50 -5.91
C ASP A 27 1.49 -1.34 -5.71
N PRO A 28 1.94 -1.06 -4.47
CA PRO A 28 3.00 -0.07 -4.23
C PRO A 28 4.28 -0.31 -5.03
N ALA A 29 4.55 -1.55 -5.47
CA ALA A 29 5.69 -1.87 -6.31
C ALA A 29 5.67 -1.15 -7.67
N ASP A 30 4.51 -0.73 -8.15
CA ASP A 30 4.36 -0.02 -9.42
C ASP A 30 4.78 1.46 -9.32
N TYR A 31 4.97 1.98 -8.10
CA TYR A 31 5.19 3.40 -7.84
C TYR A 31 6.42 3.70 -6.98
N VAL A 32 7.06 2.67 -6.40
CA VAL A 32 8.10 2.84 -5.38
C VAL A 32 9.31 1.97 -5.69
N ASP A 33 10.38 2.61 -6.16
CA ASP A 33 11.65 1.95 -6.45
C ASP A 33 12.46 1.65 -5.18
N ASN A 34 12.34 2.51 -4.16
CA ASN A 34 13.15 2.38 -2.95
C ASN A 34 12.71 1.13 -2.15
N PRO A 35 13.61 0.15 -1.92
CA PRO A 35 13.24 -1.13 -1.33
C PRO A 35 12.82 -1.01 0.15
N VAL A 36 13.28 0.03 0.85
CA VAL A 36 12.88 0.31 2.24
C VAL A 36 11.46 0.86 2.28
N ALA A 37 11.16 1.85 1.43
CA ALA A 37 9.82 2.43 1.31
C ALA A 37 8.80 1.35 0.92
N LEU A 38 9.13 0.54 -0.09
CA LEU A 38 8.31 -0.56 -0.56
C LEU A 38 8.04 -1.59 0.55
N ALA A 39 9.07 -2.04 1.25
CA ALA A 39 8.93 -3.01 2.35
C ALA A 39 8.05 -2.47 3.47
N ARG A 40 8.21 -1.18 3.84
CA ARG A 40 7.39 -0.55 4.87
C ARG A 40 5.92 -0.45 4.45
N MET A 41 5.65 -0.02 3.21
CA MET A 41 4.28 0.11 2.69
C MET A 41 3.58 -1.24 2.62
N LYS A 42 4.27 -2.30 2.16
CA LYS A 42 3.75 -3.68 2.17
C LYS A 42 3.47 -4.20 3.58
N ALA A 43 4.19 -3.71 4.58
CA ALA A 43 3.92 -4.01 5.98
C ALA A 43 2.84 -3.12 6.62
N GLN A 44 2.31 -2.13 5.88
CA GLN A 44 1.32 -1.15 6.36
C GLN A 44 1.76 -0.38 7.63
N ILE A 45 3.07 -0.16 7.79
CA ILE A 45 3.64 0.54 8.95
C ILE A 45 3.89 2.02 8.60
N LYS A 46 3.57 2.94 9.52
CA LYS A 46 3.90 4.36 9.36
C LYS A 46 5.39 4.61 9.63
N GLN A 47 5.99 5.58 8.93
CA GLN A 47 7.40 5.95 9.13
C GLN A 47 7.74 6.24 10.59
N VAL A 48 6.85 6.94 11.31
CA VAL A 48 7.04 7.30 12.72
C VAL A 48 7.08 6.08 13.64
N ASP A 49 6.31 5.04 13.33
CA ASP A 49 6.27 3.83 14.17
C ASP A 49 7.49 2.96 13.93
N LEU A 50 7.93 2.84 12.67
CA LEU A 50 9.21 2.22 12.33
C LEU A 50 10.39 2.95 12.99
N ALA A 51 10.40 4.29 12.90
CA ALA A 51 11.44 5.11 13.50
C ALA A 51 11.51 4.92 15.02
N ARG A 52 10.34 4.92 15.70
CA ARG A 52 10.24 4.68 17.15
C ARG A 52 10.76 3.29 17.52
N HIS A 53 10.39 2.26 16.78
CA HIS A 53 10.86 0.89 17.02
C HIS A 53 12.37 0.75 16.85
N MET A 54 12.92 1.35 15.78
CA MET A 54 14.36 1.34 15.49
C MET A 54 15.17 2.36 16.31
N ARG A 55 14.52 3.17 17.16
CA ARG A 55 15.14 4.23 17.98
C ARG A 55 15.93 5.26 17.15
N VAL A 56 15.40 5.61 15.99
CA VAL A 56 15.94 6.64 15.09
C VAL A 56 14.92 7.75 14.90
N THR A 57 15.30 8.85 14.24
CA THR A 57 14.35 9.92 13.92
C THR A 57 13.48 9.54 12.73
N GLN A 58 12.25 10.07 12.68
CA GLN A 58 11.40 9.91 11.50
C GLN A 58 12.05 10.51 10.24
N SER A 59 12.79 11.62 10.40
CA SER A 59 13.55 12.23 9.31
C SER A 59 14.65 11.32 8.75
N TYR A 60 15.26 10.46 9.59
CA TYR A 60 16.22 9.46 9.11
C TYR A 60 15.54 8.41 8.22
N ILE A 61 14.38 7.89 8.64
CA ILE A 61 13.59 6.97 7.81
C ILE A 61 13.15 7.63 6.51
N SER A 62 12.68 8.89 6.57
CA SER A 62 12.31 9.65 5.37
C SER A 62 13.49 9.79 4.39
N LYS A 63 14.67 10.18 4.89
CA LYS A 63 15.88 10.25 4.05
C LYS A 63 16.25 8.90 3.44
N LEU A 64 16.14 7.82 4.20
CA LEU A 64 16.43 6.46 3.73
C LEU A 64 15.45 6.02 2.63
N GLU A 65 14.18 6.41 2.72
CA GLU A 65 13.13 6.09 1.74
C GLU A 65 13.23 6.91 0.45
N HIS A 66 13.90 8.06 0.48
CA HIS A 66 14.14 8.91 -0.70
C HIS A 66 15.56 8.76 -1.26
N ALA A 67 16.37 7.87 -0.70
CA ALA A 67 17.72 7.62 -1.21
C ALA A 67 17.65 6.79 -2.50
N ASP A 68 18.44 7.18 -3.50
CA ASP A 68 18.56 6.45 -4.77
C ASP A 68 19.11 5.03 -4.59
N GLN A 69 19.99 4.86 -3.60
CA GLN A 69 20.59 3.57 -3.26
C GLN A 69 20.49 3.35 -1.76
N VAL A 70 20.14 2.12 -1.39
CA VAL A 70 20.09 1.66 0.00
C VAL A 70 21.01 0.47 0.14
N SER A 71 21.86 0.46 1.17
CA SER A 71 22.73 -0.69 1.43
C SER A 71 21.92 -1.90 1.89
N ASP A 72 22.40 -3.09 1.54
CA ASP A 72 21.78 -4.36 1.96
C ASP A 72 21.64 -4.44 3.48
N GLU A 73 22.64 -3.97 4.22
CA GLU A 73 22.63 -3.95 5.68
C GLU A 73 21.47 -3.09 6.22
N ALA A 74 21.26 -1.89 5.65
CA ALA A 74 20.17 -1.01 6.06
C ALA A 74 18.81 -1.63 5.75
N LEU A 75 18.65 -2.21 4.56
CA LEU A 75 17.43 -2.91 4.16
C LEU A 75 17.14 -4.11 5.07
N GLN A 76 18.14 -4.92 5.42
CA GLN A 76 18.00 -6.06 6.32
C GLN A 76 17.54 -5.63 7.72
N LYS A 77 18.14 -4.57 8.28
CA LYS A 77 17.74 -4.02 9.59
C LYS A 77 16.29 -3.55 9.58
N VAL A 78 15.86 -2.87 8.53
CA VAL A 78 14.45 -2.46 8.38
C VAL A 78 13.53 -3.67 8.28
N LYS A 79 13.86 -4.66 7.45
CA LYS A 79 13.03 -5.88 7.32
C LYS A 79 12.88 -6.63 8.64
N ALA A 80 13.95 -6.76 9.43
CA ALA A 80 13.89 -7.35 10.76
C ALA A 80 12.97 -6.56 11.70
N ALA A 81 13.12 -5.23 11.75
CA ALA A 81 12.26 -4.36 12.54
C ALA A 81 10.77 -4.48 12.16
N LEU A 82 10.46 -4.53 10.86
CA LEU A 82 9.09 -4.72 10.38
C LEU A 82 8.52 -6.09 10.77
N GLN A 83 9.32 -7.16 10.70
CA GLN A 83 8.89 -8.49 11.13
C GLN A 83 8.57 -8.55 12.62
N GLU A 84 9.33 -7.85 13.46
CA GLU A 84 9.07 -7.76 14.90
C GLU A 84 7.78 -6.98 15.20
N LEU A 85 7.55 -5.88 14.48
CA LEU A 85 6.32 -5.09 14.62
C LEU A 85 5.08 -5.87 14.19
N ARG A 86 5.19 -6.73 13.17
CA ARG A 86 4.06 -7.53 12.67
C ARG A 86 3.68 -8.72 13.58
N LYS A 87 4.56 -9.09 14.51
CA LYS A 87 4.32 -10.16 15.50
C LYS A 87 3.60 -9.67 16.76
N ARG A 88 3.47 -8.36 16.92
CA ARG A 88 2.77 -7.73 18.04
C ARG A 88 1.31 -7.49 17.68
#